data_AF-A0A9X3XF76-F1
#
_entry.id   AF-A0A9X3XF76-F1
#
_cell.length_a   1.000
_cell.length_b   1.000
_cell.length_c   1.000
_cell.angle_alpha   90.00
_cell.angle_beta   90.00
_cell.angle_gamma   90.00
#
_symmetry.space_group_name_H-M   'P 1'
#
loop_
_entity.id
_entity.type
_entity.pdbx_description
1 polymer ?
#
loop_
_entity_poly.entity_id
_entity_poly.type
_entity_poly.pdbx_seq_one_letter_code
_entity_poly.pdbx_strand_id
1 'polypeptide(L)'
;MEMKHTPLKFLILAGALAMSAAAEAHISAVSPTAIAGKTTLVELSVGHGCEGSDTYAITVEIPKGMTSVRPMFSDFGKTSLTYDAADPALVTTVTWQKDDVDALPGDTNYYTLAFRARVPNAPFTSIYYKVHQVCRAADATLSYAEWVALPGEMGEPAAAQAIVPDHLPGWNKYTVPADIADLSVFFSHALIVWRGADAYSFNDNTVDLIKGTSGVTLLPADGVKANDEIWVRY
;
A
#
# COMPACT_ATOMS: atom_id res chain seq x y z
N MET A 1 -10.09 -11.63 75.59
CA MET A 1 -9.33 -10.54 74.95
C MET A 1 -9.09 -10.98 73.52
N GLU A 2 -9.66 -10.25 72.57
CA GLU A 2 -9.62 -10.53 71.14
C GLU A 2 -8.18 -10.62 70.61
N MET A 3 -7.93 -11.54 69.68
CA MET A 3 -7.02 -11.32 68.55
C MET A 3 -7.59 -12.04 67.33
N LYS A 4 -8.18 -11.26 66.43
CA LYS A 4 -8.57 -11.67 65.08
C LYS A 4 -7.31 -11.76 64.23
N HIS A 5 -7.00 -12.94 63.70
CA HIS A 5 -6.01 -13.10 62.66
C HIS A 5 -6.72 -13.48 61.36
N THR A 6 -6.92 -12.49 60.50
CA THR A 6 -7.39 -12.66 59.12
C THR A 6 -6.17 -12.95 58.24
N PRO A 7 -6.03 -14.14 57.64
CA PRO A 7 -4.97 -14.37 56.66
C PRO A 7 -5.36 -13.73 55.32
N LEU A 8 -4.39 -12.95 54.84
CA LEU A 8 -4.35 -12.14 53.64
C LEU A 8 -4.62 -12.98 52.37
N LYS A 9 -5.67 -12.65 51.62
CA LYS A 9 -5.88 -13.21 50.28
C LYS A 9 -4.80 -12.67 49.34
N PHE A 10 -3.88 -13.52 48.91
CA PHE A 10 -2.96 -13.21 47.81
C PHE A 10 -3.78 -12.99 46.53
N LEU A 11 -3.87 -11.74 46.09
CA LEU A 11 -4.36 -11.38 44.77
C LEU A 11 -3.22 -11.66 43.79
N ILE A 12 -3.27 -12.80 43.09
CA ILE A 12 -2.39 -13.09 41.96
C ILE A 12 -2.78 -12.11 40.86
N LEU A 13 -1.97 -11.07 40.68
CA LEU A 13 -2.09 -10.15 39.56
C LEU A 13 -1.62 -10.91 38.30
N ALA A 14 -2.56 -11.49 37.57
CA ALA A 14 -2.31 -12.03 36.25
C ALA A 14 -1.87 -10.87 35.34
N GLY A 15 -0.56 -10.81 35.05
CA GLY A 15 0.00 -9.88 34.09
C GLY A 15 -0.60 -10.18 32.73
N ALA A 16 -1.59 -9.37 32.32
CA ALA A 16 -1.97 -9.28 30.93
C ALA A 16 -0.75 -8.75 30.18
N LEU A 17 -0.03 -9.63 29.48
CA LEU A 17 0.84 -9.20 28.40
C LEU A 17 -0.07 -8.54 27.36
N ALA A 18 -0.19 -7.22 27.46
CA ALA A 18 -0.64 -6.42 26.36
C ALA A 18 0.39 -6.65 25.24
N MET A 19 0.07 -7.55 24.31
CA MET A 19 0.66 -7.48 22.98
C MET A 19 0.15 -6.17 22.39
N SER A 20 0.86 -5.09 22.68
CA SER A 20 0.80 -3.89 21.85
C SER A 20 1.16 -4.35 20.45
N ALA A 21 0.14 -4.63 19.64
CA ALA A 21 0.27 -4.59 18.20
C ALA A 21 0.94 -3.25 17.92
N ALA A 22 2.21 -3.28 17.51
CA ALA A 22 2.80 -2.10 16.92
C ALA A 22 1.84 -1.74 15.78
N ALA A 23 1.17 -0.59 15.90
CA ALA A 23 0.43 -0.05 14.79
C ALA A 23 1.51 0.29 13.75
N GLU A 24 1.75 -0.64 12.83
CA GLU A 24 2.70 -0.51 11.74
C GLU A 24 2.21 0.63 10.85
N ALA A 25 2.75 1.82 11.09
CA ALA A 25 2.45 3.03 10.34
C ALA A 25 3.41 3.15 9.15
N HIS A 26 3.41 2.09 8.34
CA HIS A 26 4.16 2.04 7.10
C HIS A 26 3.69 3.13 6.15
N ILE A 27 4.62 3.74 5.42
CA ILE A 27 4.24 4.60 4.30
C ILE A 27 3.53 3.73 3.26
N SER A 28 2.32 4.12 2.87
CA SER A 28 1.48 3.32 1.97
C SER A 28 0.96 4.15 0.80
N ALA A 29 0.66 3.49 -0.33
CA ALA A 29 -0.12 4.12 -1.37
C ALA A 29 -1.58 4.24 -0.90
N VAL A 30 -2.21 5.40 -1.07
CA VAL A 30 -3.60 5.64 -0.65
C VAL A 30 -4.56 4.77 -1.46
N SER A 31 -4.35 4.70 -2.79
CA SER A 31 -5.05 3.73 -3.63
C SER A 31 -4.22 2.45 -3.72
N PRO A 32 -4.77 1.26 -3.43
CA PRO A 32 -4.04 0.00 -3.54
C PRO A 32 -3.82 -0.46 -4.99
N THR A 33 -4.47 0.19 -5.96
CA THR A 33 -4.43 -0.18 -7.38
C THR A 33 -4.14 1.01 -8.29
N ALA A 34 -3.56 0.73 -9.46
CA ALA A 34 -3.37 1.66 -10.55
C ALA A 34 -3.69 0.98 -11.90
N ILE A 35 -4.29 1.70 -12.85
CA ILE A 35 -4.69 1.10 -14.13
C ILE A 35 -3.51 1.07 -15.11
N ALA A 36 -3.23 -0.11 -15.68
CA ALA A 36 -2.16 -0.35 -16.64
C ALA A 36 -2.16 0.69 -17.78
N GLY A 37 -0.98 1.28 -18.04
CA GLY A 37 -0.79 2.19 -19.17
C GLY A 37 -1.50 3.54 -19.06
N LYS A 38 -2.25 3.82 -17.98
CA LYS A 38 -2.93 5.10 -17.76
C LYS A 38 -2.06 6.06 -16.97
N THR A 39 -2.42 7.35 -17.06
CA THR A 39 -1.88 8.33 -16.13
C THR A 39 -2.76 8.37 -14.89
N THR A 40 -2.15 8.28 -13.71
CA THR A 40 -2.81 8.41 -12.43
C THR A 40 -2.14 9.50 -11.59
N LEU A 41 -2.84 9.95 -10.55
CA LEU A 41 -2.22 10.56 -9.39
C LEU A 41 -1.82 9.41 -8.45
N VAL A 42 -0.54 9.34 -8.10
CA VAL A 42 -0.04 8.48 -7.02
C VAL A 42 -0.02 9.32 -5.76
N GLU A 43 -0.60 8.81 -4.69
CA GLU A 43 -0.65 9.46 -3.38
C GLU A 43 -0.06 8.52 -2.35
N LEU A 44 0.93 9.01 -1.61
CA LEU A 44 1.59 8.29 -0.54
C LEU A 44 1.18 8.90 0.79
N SER A 45 0.67 8.06 1.67
CA SER A 45 0.31 8.35 3.04
C SER A 45 1.54 8.21 3.93
N VAL A 46 1.96 9.29 4.58
CA VAL A 46 3.05 9.31 5.56
C VAL A 46 2.44 9.52 6.94
N GLY A 47 2.34 8.42 7.69
CA GLY A 47 1.56 8.38 8.93
C GLY A 47 2.26 8.99 10.15
N HIS A 48 3.58 8.90 10.22
CA HIS A 48 4.38 9.36 11.34
C HIS A 48 5.82 9.67 10.92
N GLY A 49 6.55 10.39 11.76
CA GLY A 49 7.99 10.57 11.69
C GLY A 49 8.78 9.41 12.32
N CYS A 50 9.99 9.66 12.81
CA CYS A 50 10.91 8.61 13.24
C CYS A 50 11.21 8.78 14.72
N GLU A 51 10.86 7.78 15.54
CA GLU A 51 11.11 7.79 16.99
C GLU A 51 10.58 9.07 17.68
N GLY A 52 9.44 9.60 17.22
CA GLY A 52 8.84 10.83 17.73
C GLY A 52 9.40 12.14 17.14
N SER A 53 10.38 12.06 16.23
CA SER A 53 10.91 13.20 15.47
C SER A 53 10.05 13.50 14.24
N ASP A 54 9.94 14.78 13.85
CA ASP A 54 9.13 15.20 12.71
C ASP A 54 9.63 14.61 11.38
N THR A 55 8.72 14.25 10.47
CA THR A 55 9.09 13.93 9.09
C THR A 55 9.57 15.19 8.38
N TYR A 56 10.85 15.24 8.06
CA TYR A 56 11.49 16.45 7.53
C TYR A 56 11.72 16.38 6.02
N ALA A 57 12.08 15.21 5.50
CA ALA A 57 12.18 14.97 4.06
C ALA A 57 11.72 13.56 3.68
N ILE A 58 11.16 13.44 2.48
CA ILE A 58 10.79 12.19 1.85
C ILE A 58 11.38 12.17 0.45
N THR A 59 12.15 11.13 0.14
CA THR A 59 12.59 10.83 -1.22
C THR A 59 11.96 9.54 -1.70
N VAL A 60 11.31 9.59 -2.85
CA VAL A 60 10.69 8.44 -3.50
C VAL A 60 11.52 8.08 -4.73
N GLU A 61 11.96 6.83 -4.82
CA GLU A 61 12.48 6.29 -6.08
C GLU A 61 11.31 6.03 -7.04
N ILE A 62 11.40 6.59 -8.24
CA ILE A 62 10.39 6.36 -9.28
C ILE A 62 10.58 4.96 -9.85
N PRO A 63 9.56 4.09 -9.74
CA PRO A 63 9.64 2.72 -10.22
C PRO A 63 9.89 2.65 -11.72
N LYS A 64 10.70 1.69 -12.14
CA LYS A 64 11.06 1.49 -13.55
C LYS A 64 9.81 1.33 -14.41
N GLY A 65 9.80 2.02 -15.56
CA GLY A 65 8.70 1.99 -16.52
C GLY A 65 7.61 3.03 -16.26
N MET A 66 7.63 3.71 -15.12
CA MET A 66 6.83 4.91 -14.92
C MET A 66 7.44 6.09 -15.70
N THR A 67 6.58 6.90 -16.31
CA THR A 67 7.01 8.04 -17.13
C THR A 67 6.12 9.26 -16.87
N SER A 68 6.48 10.42 -17.43
CA SER A 68 5.68 11.65 -17.30
C SER A 68 5.43 12.08 -15.84
N VAL A 69 6.40 11.83 -14.96
CA VAL A 69 6.32 12.13 -13.53
C VAL A 69 6.29 13.64 -13.32
N ARG A 70 5.30 14.11 -12.55
CA ARG A 70 5.13 15.50 -12.15
C ARG A 70 4.62 15.54 -10.71
N PRO A 71 5.47 15.90 -9.73
CA PRO A 71 5.04 15.98 -8.35
C PRO A 71 4.13 17.18 -8.10
N MET A 72 3.28 17.04 -7.09
CA MET A 72 2.58 18.14 -6.46
C MET A 72 3.42 18.68 -5.32
N PHE A 73 3.35 19.99 -5.10
CA PHE A 73 3.83 20.56 -3.84
C PHE A 73 2.97 20.04 -2.69
N SER A 74 3.55 20.05 -1.50
CA SER A 74 2.88 19.67 -0.25
C SER A 74 3.22 20.68 0.83
N ASP A 75 2.90 20.37 2.08
CA ASP A 75 3.33 21.16 3.26
C ASP A 75 4.86 21.19 3.42
N PHE A 76 5.60 20.37 2.65
CA PHE A 76 7.05 20.38 2.55
C PHE A 76 7.54 21.44 1.54
N GLY A 77 6.64 22.17 0.88
CA GLY A 77 6.99 23.17 -0.12
C GLY A 77 7.35 22.56 -1.48
N LYS A 78 8.44 23.06 -2.07
CA LYS A 78 8.85 22.70 -3.44
C LYS A 78 9.51 21.33 -3.49
N THR A 79 9.37 20.66 -4.63
CA THR A 79 10.01 19.38 -4.88
C THR A 79 11.31 19.51 -5.67
N SER A 80 12.26 18.63 -5.38
CA SER A 80 13.46 18.42 -6.19
C SER A 80 13.32 17.13 -7.00
N LEU A 81 13.85 17.13 -8.23
CA LEU A 81 13.79 16.00 -9.15
C LEU A 81 15.19 15.59 -9.58
N THR A 82 15.45 14.28 -9.58
CA THR A 82 16.62 13.70 -10.25
C THR A 82 16.17 13.02 -11.54
N TYR A 83 16.99 13.13 -12.57
CA TYR A 83 16.74 12.55 -13.88
C TYR A 83 17.72 11.42 -14.18
N ASP A 84 17.30 10.48 -15.03
CA ASP A 84 18.17 9.42 -15.51
C ASP A 84 19.32 10.01 -16.35
N ALA A 85 20.53 9.49 -16.14
CA ALA A 85 21.72 10.00 -16.79
C ALA A 85 21.78 9.66 -18.31
N ALA A 86 21.17 8.54 -18.71
CA ALA A 86 21.10 8.10 -20.10
C ALA A 86 19.86 8.66 -20.82
N ASP A 87 18.76 8.89 -20.09
CA ASP A 87 17.55 9.52 -20.62
C ASP A 87 17.04 10.66 -19.71
N PRO A 88 17.45 11.91 -19.98
CA PRO A 88 17.06 13.07 -19.18
C PRO A 88 15.56 13.39 -19.18
N ALA A 89 14.74 12.69 -19.97
CA ALA A 89 13.28 12.82 -19.91
C ALA A 89 12.66 11.97 -18.78
N LEU A 90 13.42 11.01 -18.22
CA LEU A 90 12.95 10.13 -17.15
C LEU A 90 13.37 10.69 -15.80
N VAL A 91 12.38 10.92 -14.94
CA VAL A 91 12.61 11.23 -13.52
C VAL A 91 12.89 9.91 -12.80
N THR A 92 13.98 9.85 -12.03
CA THR A 92 14.35 8.69 -11.21
C THR A 92 14.05 8.87 -9.74
N THR A 93 14.06 10.10 -9.23
CA THR A 93 13.64 10.39 -7.85
C THR A 93 12.85 11.67 -7.74
N VAL A 94 11.97 11.72 -6.74
CA VAL A 94 11.26 12.92 -6.31
C VAL A 94 11.52 13.11 -4.82
N THR A 95 11.94 14.31 -4.44
CA THR A 95 12.17 14.67 -3.04
C THR A 95 11.28 15.82 -2.61
N TRP A 96 10.60 15.65 -1.48
CA TRP A 96 9.94 16.70 -0.71
C TRP A 96 10.75 16.95 0.55
N GLN A 97 11.10 18.20 0.84
CA GLN A 97 11.86 18.55 2.04
C GLN A 97 11.39 19.91 2.56
N LYS A 98 11.01 19.95 3.84
CA LYS A 98 10.65 21.19 4.52
C LYS A 98 11.86 22.13 4.60
N ASP A 99 11.59 23.43 4.61
CA ASP A 99 12.58 24.38 5.11
C ASP A 99 12.81 24.15 6.62
N ASP A 100 14.01 24.41 7.13
CA ASP A 100 14.35 24.19 8.55
C ASP A 100 13.43 24.91 9.53
N VAL A 101 12.87 26.05 9.09
CA VAL A 101 11.94 26.87 9.88
C VAL A 101 10.55 26.25 10.00
N ASP A 102 10.20 25.34 9.10
CA ASP A 102 8.91 24.65 9.04
C ASP A 102 8.96 23.25 9.67
N ALA A 103 10.15 22.81 10.12
CA ALA A 103 10.30 21.58 10.88
C ALA A 103 9.55 21.68 12.22
N LEU A 104 8.72 20.68 12.50
CA LEU A 104 7.94 20.61 13.72
C LEU A 104 8.81 20.14 14.89
N PRO A 105 8.46 20.50 16.14
CA PRO A 105 9.20 20.06 17.33
C PRO A 105 9.09 18.56 17.61
N GLY A 106 8.22 17.84 16.90
CA GLY A 106 8.05 16.41 17.02
C GLY A 106 7.04 15.86 16.01
N ASP A 107 6.82 14.56 16.10
CA ASP A 107 5.91 13.79 15.26
C ASP A 107 4.45 13.97 15.66
N THR A 108 3.76 14.91 15.00
CA THR A 108 2.37 15.24 15.33
C THR A 108 1.43 15.20 14.13
N ASN A 109 1.98 15.06 12.93
CA ASN A 109 1.25 15.33 11.69
C ASN A 109 1.31 14.13 10.75
N TYR A 110 0.18 13.92 10.09
CA TYR A 110 0.04 13.05 8.92
C TYR A 110 0.25 13.86 7.65
N TYR A 111 0.87 13.27 6.63
CA TYR A 111 1.07 13.91 5.33
C TYR A 111 0.64 13.03 4.17
N THR A 112 0.11 13.66 3.11
CA THR A 112 -0.04 13.03 1.79
C THR A 112 0.92 13.67 0.81
N LEU A 113 1.80 12.87 0.21
CA LEU A 113 2.71 13.30 -0.85
C LEU A 113 2.25 12.72 -2.18
N ALA A 114 2.09 13.56 -3.19
CA ALA A 114 1.43 13.14 -4.43
C ALA A 114 2.24 13.51 -5.68
N PHE A 115 2.20 12.63 -6.67
CA PHE A 115 2.75 12.91 -7.99
C PHE A 115 1.92 12.27 -9.09
N ARG A 116 1.74 13.00 -10.20
CA ARG A 116 1.12 12.47 -11.41
C ARG A 116 2.17 11.67 -12.18
N ALA A 117 1.82 10.48 -12.64
CA ALA A 117 2.70 9.67 -13.49
C ALA A 117 1.90 8.75 -14.41
N ARG A 118 2.51 8.35 -15.52
CA ARG A 118 2.01 7.29 -16.39
C ARG A 118 2.53 5.95 -15.91
N VAL A 119 1.60 5.07 -15.56
CA VAL A 119 1.83 3.69 -15.09
C VAL A 119 2.30 2.84 -16.28
N PRO A 120 3.27 1.92 -16.10
CA PRO A 120 3.63 0.97 -17.15
C PRO A 120 2.42 0.13 -17.58
N ASN A 121 2.39 -0.27 -18.85
CA ASN A 121 1.34 -1.15 -19.36
C ASN A 121 1.68 -2.63 -19.04
N ALA A 122 1.60 -2.97 -17.75
CA ALA A 122 1.96 -4.30 -17.23
C ALA A 122 0.88 -4.79 -16.24
N PRO A 123 -0.35 -5.09 -16.70
CA PRO A 123 -1.42 -5.55 -15.82
C PRO A 123 -1.05 -6.87 -15.12
N PHE A 124 -1.65 -7.12 -13.96
CA PHE A 124 -1.38 -8.28 -13.11
C PHE A 124 0.04 -8.33 -12.53
N THR A 125 0.65 -7.17 -12.36
CA THR A 125 1.94 -7.00 -11.67
C THR A 125 1.82 -5.96 -10.57
N SER A 126 2.86 -5.76 -9.77
CA SER A 126 2.89 -4.73 -8.73
C SER A 126 3.97 -3.69 -8.99
N ILE A 127 3.68 -2.46 -8.60
CA ILE A 127 4.64 -1.36 -8.50
C ILE A 127 4.99 -1.18 -7.03
N TYR A 128 6.27 -1.00 -6.74
CA TYR A 128 6.78 -0.72 -5.40
C TYR A 128 7.51 0.61 -5.41
N TYR A 129 7.06 1.53 -4.57
CA TYR A 129 7.68 2.83 -4.33
C TYR A 129 8.62 2.68 -3.14
N LYS A 130 9.92 2.67 -3.42
CA LYS A 130 10.94 2.73 -2.36
C LYS A 130 11.00 4.14 -1.82
N VAL A 131 10.83 4.28 -0.51
CA VAL A 131 10.75 5.59 0.15
C VAL A 131 11.82 5.70 1.23
N HIS A 132 12.57 6.78 1.16
CA HIS A 132 13.58 7.16 2.15
C HIS A 132 13.04 8.33 2.95
N GLN A 133 12.92 8.15 4.25
CA GLN A 133 12.39 9.14 5.16
C GLN A 133 13.51 9.67 6.03
N VAL A 134 13.66 11.00 6.03
CA VAL A 134 14.52 11.73 6.95
C VAL A 134 13.62 12.40 7.96
N CYS A 135 13.91 12.18 9.23
CA CYS A 135 13.24 12.81 10.33
C CYS A 135 14.18 13.75 11.09
N ARG A 136 13.62 14.80 11.68
CA ARG A 136 14.39 15.84 12.37
C ARG A 136 13.79 16.09 13.75
N ALA A 137 14.60 15.91 14.79
CA ALA A 137 14.24 16.25 16.15
C ALA A 137 14.30 17.78 16.37
N ALA A 138 13.72 18.24 17.48
CA ALA A 138 13.71 19.67 17.84
C ALA A 138 15.13 20.26 18.01
N ASP A 139 16.11 19.45 18.38
CA ASP A 139 17.53 19.84 18.49
C ASP A 139 18.30 19.75 17.16
N ALA A 140 17.58 19.53 16.05
CA ALA A 140 18.08 19.34 14.69
C ALA A 140 18.85 18.02 14.44
N THR A 141 18.84 17.07 15.39
CA THR A 141 19.35 15.72 15.15
C THR A 141 18.51 15.02 14.08
N LEU A 142 19.19 14.35 13.13
CA LEU A 142 18.52 13.61 12.06
C LEU A 142 18.46 12.11 12.38
N SER A 143 17.31 11.50 12.07
CA SER A 143 17.09 10.06 12.05
C SER A 143 16.47 9.62 10.72
N TYR A 144 16.48 8.33 10.43
CA TYR A 144 16.19 7.80 9.11
C TYR A 144 15.31 6.55 9.19
N ALA A 145 14.38 6.42 8.25
CA ALA A 145 13.60 5.20 8.03
C ALA A 145 13.58 4.84 6.54
N GLU A 146 13.73 3.55 6.26
CA GLU A 146 14.00 3.02 4.92
C GLU A 146 12.91 2.05 4.48
N TRP A 147 11.87 2.57 3.82
CA TRP A 147 10.69 1.84 3.36
C TRP A 147 10.95 1.21 1.99
N VAL A 148 11.80 0.19 1.96
CA VAL A 148 12.38 -0.34 0.71
C VAL A 148 12.24 -1.85 0.53
N ALA A 149 11.80 -2.58 1.55
CA ALA A 149 11.70 -4.03 1.51
C ALA A 149 10.60 -4.48 0.54
N LEU A 150 10.94 -5.41 -0.35
CA LEU A 150 10.01 -6.06 -1.27
C LEU A 150 9.39 -7.30 -0.62
N PRO A 151 8.31 -7.89 -1.20
CA PRO A 151 7.70 -9.09 -0.63
C PRO A 151 8.70 -10.23 -0.42
N GLY A 152 8.76 -10.74 0.80
CA GLY A 152 9.69 -11.80 1.21
C GLY A 152 11.05 -11.29 1.71
N GLU A 153 11.31 -9.99 1.64
CA GLU A 153 12.49 -9.36 2.24
C GLU A 153 12.21 -8.93 3.69
N MET A 154 13.27 -8.87 4.50
CA MET A 154 13.21 -8.35 5.87
C MET A 154 13.42 -6.84 5.85
N GLY A 155 12.61 -6.10 6.61
CA GLY A 155 12.73 -4.65 6.77
C GLY A 155 11.37 -3.94 6.63
N GLU A 156 11.42 -2.61 6.60
CA GLU A 156 10.22 -1.79 6.40
C GLU A 156 9.73 -1.91 4.94
N PRO A 157 8.47 -2.30 4.71
CA PRO A 157 7.99 -2.60 3.38
C PRO A 157 7.85 -1.34 2.53
N ALA A 158 8.22 -1.45 1.26
CA ALA A 158 7.95 -0.43 0.26
C ALA A 158 6.44 -0.27 0.04
N ALA A 159 5.98 0.97 -0.15
CA ALA A 159 4.60 1.25 -0.54
C ALA A 159 4.30 0.58 -1.90
N ALA A 160 3.12 -0.02 -2.05
CA ALA A 160 2.82 -0.81 -3.25
C ALA A 160 1.47 -0.47 -3.87
N GLN A 161 1.37 -0.66 -5.19
CA GLN A 161 0.11 -0.68 -5.93
C GLN A 161 0.09 -1.87 -6.89
N ALA A 162 -1.03 -2.58 -6.92
CA ALA A 162 -1.29 -3.56 -7.96
C ALA A 162 -1.66 -2.84 -9.27
N ILE A 163 -1.02 -3.23 -10.38
CA ILE A 163 -1.39 -2.77 -11.71
C ILE A 163 -2.56 -3.62 -12.21
N VAL A 164 -3.75 -3.04 -12.24
CA VAL A 164 -4.96 -3.69 -12.74
C VAL A 164 -5.10 -3.47 -14.25
N PRO A 165 -5.73 -4.40 -14.99
CA PRO A 165 -6.02 -4.18 -16.39
C PRO A 165 -6.97 -3.00 -16.60
N ASP A 166 -6.83 -2.33 -17.76
CA ASP A 166 -7.83 -1.38 -18.21
C ASP A 166 -9.19 -2.09 -18.40
N HIS A 167 -10.26 -1.41 -18.02
CA HIS A 167 -11.59 -1.99 -18.00
C HIS A 167 -12.67 -0.94 -18.25
N LEU A 168 -13.79 -1.40 -18.78
CA LEU A 168 -15.02 -0.63 -18.90
C LEU A 168 -16.06 -1.16 -17.90
N PRO A 169 -17.07 -0.35 -17.53
CA PRO A 169 -18.22 -0.87 -16.79
C PRO A 169 -18.86 -2.05 -17.53
N GLY A 170 -19.21 -3.12 -16.80
CA GLY A 170 -19.74 -4.35 -17.39
C GLY A 170 -18.68 -5.43 -17.59
N TRP A 171 -18.91 -6.31 -18.57
CA TRP A 171 -18.12 -7.51 -18.77
C TRP A 171 -16.85 -7.25 -19.56
N ASN A 172 -15.71 -7.65 -18.97
CA ASN A 172 -14.39 -7.58 -19.58
C ASN A 172 -13.79 -8.99 -19.59
N LYS A 173 -13.09 -9.35 -20.66
CA LYS A 173 -12.42 -10.64 -20.81
C LYS A 173 -10.91 -10.47 -20.67
N TYR A 174 -10.26 -11.30 -19.88
CA TYR A 174 -8.81 -11.31 -19.72
C TYR A 174 -8.24 -12.71 -19.84
N THR A 175 -6.99 -12.79 -20.31
CA THR A 175 -6.15 -13.97 -20.13
C THR A 175 -5.15 -13.67 -19.02
N VAL A 176 -5.15 -14.49 -17.99
CA VAL A 176 -4.31 -14.32 -16.81
C VAL A 176 -2.85 -14.66 -17.17
N PRO A 177 -1.86 -13.77 -16.94
CA PRO A 177 -0.49 -14.04 -17.38
C PRO A 177 0.32 -14.93 -16.42
N ALA A 178 -0.10 -15.02 -15.16
CA ALA A 178 0.56 -15.76 -14.10
C ALA A 178 -0.46 -16.15 -13.03
N ASP A 179 -0.16 -17.14 -12.19
CA ASP A 179 -1.06 -17.56 -11.12
C ASP A 179 -1.41 -16.39 -10.17
N ILE A 180 -2.71 -16.19 -9.94
CA ILE A 180 -3.26 -15.21 -9.00
C ILE A 180 -4.01 -16.00 -7.94
N ALA A 181 -3.33 -16.26 -6.82
CA ALA A 181 -3.94 -16.95 -5.68
C ALA A 181 -4.96 -16.06 -4.95
N ASP A 182 -4.62 -14.80 -4.73
CA ASP A 182 -5.48 -13.82 -4.09
C ASP A 182 -6.07 -12.85 -5.12
N LEU A 183 -7.35 -13.08 -5.46
CA LEU A 183 -8.07 -12.24 -6.41
C LEU A 183 -8.26 -10.80 -5.90
N SER A 184 -8.21 -10.55 -4.59
CA SER A 184 -8.44 -9.22 -4.02
C SER A 184 -7.37 -8.22 -4.46
N VAL A 185 -6.16 -8.71 -4.77
CA VAL A 185 -5.03 -7.89 -5.22
C VAL A 185 -5.34 -7.14 -6.51
N PHE A 186 -5.99 -7.81 -7.47
CA PHE A 186 -6.24 -7.24 -8.81
C PHE A 186 -7.71 -6.94 -9.10
N PHE A 187 -8.63 -7.54 -8.34
CA PHE A 187 -10.07 -7.51 -8.63
C PHE A 187 -10.91 -7.00 -7.45
N SER A 188 -10.33 -6.31 -6.47
CA SER A 188 -11.07 -5.76 -5.32
C SER A 188 -12.27 -4.88 -5.68
N HIS A 189 -12.27 -4.27 -6.87
CA HIS A 189 -13.38 -3.47 -7.39
C HIS A 189 -14.34 -4.25 -8.31
N ALA A 190 -14.10 -5.53 -8.55
CA ALA A 190 -14.97 -6.36 -9.37
C ALA A 190 -16.21 -6.79 -8.60
N LEU A 191 -17.35 -6.78 -9.29
CA LEU A 191 -18.61 -7.34 -8.80
C LEU A 191 -18.56 -8.88 -8.78
N ILE A 192 -17.97 -9.48 -9.81
CA ILE A 192 -17.86 -10.93 -9.96
C ILE A 192 -16.76 -11.29 -10.96
N VAL A 193 -16.03 -12.38 -10.70
CA VAL A 193 -15.01 -12.99 -11.55
C VAL A 193 -15.49 -14.39 -11.94
N TRP A 194 -15.41 -14.72 -13.22
CA TRP A 194 -15.78 -16.02 -13.78
C TRP A 194 -14.59 -16.68 -14.47
N ARG A 195 -14.50 -18.00 -14.34
CA ARG A 195 -13.61 -18.87 -15.10
C ARG A 195 -14.40 -20.13 -15.51
N GLY A 196 -14.82 -20.21 -16.77
CA GLY A 196 -15.69 -21.30 -17.21
C GLY A 196 -17.00 -21.35 -16.41
N ALA A 197 -17.25 -22.44 -15.70
CA ALA A 197 -18.41 -22.60 -14.81
C ALA A 197 -18.16 -22.09 -13.38
N ASP A 198 -16.92 -21.75 -13.04
CA ASP A 198 -16.54 -21.26 -11.72
C ASP A 198 -16.76 -19.75 -11.60
N ALA A 199 -17.27 -19.29 -10.47
CA ALA A 199 -17.48 -17.88 -10.18
C ALA A 199 -17.10 -17.49 -8.74
N TYR A 200 -16.64 -16.26 -8.56
CA TYR A 200 -16.32 -15.68 -7.26
C TYR A 200 -16.72 -14.20 -7.18
N SER A 201 -17.16 -13.78 -6.01
CA SER A 201 -17.46 -12.39 -5.70
C SER A 201 -16.96 -12.07 -4.29
N PHE A 202 -16.51 -10.83 -4.07
CA PHE A 202 -16.19 -10.31 -2.74
C PHE A 202 -17.44 -9.92 -1.94
N ASN A 203 -18.64 -10.02 -2.54
CA ASN A 203 -19.90 -9.78 -1.87
C ASN A 203 -20.57 -11.10 -1.47
N ASP A 204 -20.75 -11.32 -0.16
CA ASP A 204 -21.34 -12.56 0.38
C ASP A 204 -22.73 -12.87 -0.19
N ASN A 205 -23.57 -11.86 -0.45
CA ASN A 205 -24.88 -12.08 -1.06
C ASN A 205 -24.75 -12.63 -2.48
N THR A 206 -23.78 -12.13 -3.26
CA THR A 206 -23.49 -12.64 -4.60
C THR A 206 -22.93 -14.07 -4.53
N VAL A 207 -22.10 -14.38 -3.53
CA VAL A 207 -21.59 -15.73 -3.28
C VAL A 207 -22.74 -16.72 -3.04
N ASP A 208 -23.76 -16.35 -2.27
CA ASP A 208 -24.92 -17.21 -2.05
C ASP A 208 -25.78 -17.40 -3.31
N LEU A 209 -25.91 -16.36 -4.14
CA LEU A 209 -26.53 -16.49 -5.47
C LEU A 209 -25.75 -17.44 -6.39
N ILE A 210 -24.42 -17.39 -6.36
CA ILE A 210 -23.56 -18.31 -7.12
C ILE A 210 -23.85 -19.76 -6.70
N LYS A 211 -23.84 -20.07 -5.40
CA LYS A 211 -24.13 -21.41 -4.87
C LYS A 211 -25.51 -21.94 -5.26
N GLY A 212 -26.49 -21.04 -5.41
CA GLY A 212 -27.86 -21.38 -5.81
C GLY A 212 -28.07 -21.50 -7.32
N THR A 213 -27.10 -21.13 -8.15
CA THR A 213 -27.27 -21.10 -9.61
C THR A 213 -26.90 -22.44 -10.23
N SER A 214 -27.86 -23.07 -10.92
CA SER A 214 -27.64 -24.36 -11.57
C SER A 214 -26.53 -24.29 -12.62
N GLY A 215 -25.58 -25.23 -12.55
CA GLY A 215 -24.46 -25.33 -13.48
C GLY A 215 -23.29 -24.39 -13.18
N VAL A 216 -23.31 -23.72 -12.02
CA VAL A 216 -22.25 -22.82 -11.58
C VAL A 216 -21.61 -23.37 -10.30
N THR A 217 -20.29 -23.28 -10.23
CA THR A 217 -19.50 -23.68 -9.07
C THR A 217 -18.78 -22.47 -8.47
N LEU A 218 -18.43 -22.55 -7.18
CA LEU A 218 -17.58 -21.52 -6.58
C LEU A 218 -16.15 -21.68 -7.11
N LEU A 219 -15.55 -20.55 -7.46
CA LEU A 219 -14.14 -20.52 -7.82
C LEU A 219 -13.31 -21.01 -6.62
N PRO A 220 -12.41 -22.00 -6.83
CA PRO A 220 -11.52 -22.51 -5.80
C PRO A 220 -10.69 -21.41 -5.11
N ALA A 221 -10.40 -21.63 -3.82
CA ALA A 221 -9.65 -20.66 -3.01
C ALA A 221 -8.18 -20.47 -3.44
N ASP A 222 -7.65 -21.33 -4.31
CA ASP A 222 -6.33 -21.19 -4.92
C ASP A 222 -6.33 -20.29 -6.17
N GLY A 223 -7.46 -19.62 -6.43
CA GLY A 223 -7.60 -18.54 -7.39
C GLY A 223 -7.59 -18.98 -8.86
N VAL A 224 -7.01 -18.14 -9.71
CA VAL A 224 -6.92 -18.35 -11.15
C VAL A 224 -5.48 -18.61 -11.55
N LYS A 225 -5.28 -19.45 -12.57
CA LYS A 225 -3.95 -19.91 -13.00
C LYS A 225 -3.50 -19.18 -14.25
N ALA A 226 -2.20 -19.24 -14.51
CA ALA A 226 -1.63 -18.77 -15.75
C ALA A 226 -2.37 -19.37 -16.97
N ASN A 227 -2.71 -18.51 -17.92
CA ASN A 227 -3.50 -18.78 -19.12
C ASN A 227 -5.00 -19.04 -18.92
N ASP A 228 -5.53 -18.93 -17.70
CA ASP A 228 -6.98 -18.95 -17.50
C ASP A 228 -7.61 -17.78 -18.26
N GLU A 229 -8.67 -18.07 -19.03
CA GLU A 229 -9.56 -17.05 -19.56
C GLU A 229 -10.63 -16.72 -18.52
N ILE A 230 -10.66 -15.46 -18.09
CA ILE A 230 -11.60 -14.98 -17.09
C ILE A 230 -12.51 -13.90 -17.64
N TRP A 231 -13.74 -13.88 -17.14
CA TRP A 231 -14.70 -12.79 -17.35
C TRP A 231 -14.90 -12.05 -16.05
N VAL A 232 -14.60 -10.75 -16.05
CA VAL A 232 -14.71 -9.90 -14.87
C VAL A 232 -15.76 -8.84 -15.13
N ARG A 233 -16.69 -8.70 -14.20
CA ARG A 233 -17.65 -7.60 -14.23
C ARG A 233 -17.24 -6.54 -13.22
N TYR A 234 -17.04 -5.32 -13.70
CA TYR A 234 -16.90 -4.11 -12.88
C TYR A 234 -18.21 -3.31 -12.88
#